data_AF-A0A803MDF3-F1
#
_entry.id   AF-A0A803MDF3-F1
#
_cell.length_a   1.000
_cell.length_b   1.000
_cell.length_c   1.000
_cell.angle_alpha   90.00
_cell.angle_beta   90.00
_cell.angle_gamma   90.00
#
_symmetry.space_group_name_H-M   'P 1'
#
loop_
_entity.id
_entity.type
_entity.pdbx_description
1 polymer ?
#
loop_
_entity_poly.entity_id
_entity_poly.type
_entity_poly.pdbx_seq_one_letter_code
_entity_poly.pdbx_strand_id
1 'polypeptide(L)'
;MKCVGLQYLEAIRKLKDSGFEPTRTIYLTFVPDEEIGGHDGMEKLAESDLFKKMNVAFVLDEGLASPGERMWTVIKATGAPEHGAKLYDNTAMENLLKSIEIIRRYRASQFDMVKAGLKAEGEVVSVNMAFLKAGTQTPTGFVMNLQPSEAEAGFDIRVPPTADQEALVRRIAEEWAPASHNMTFEFKQKQSVLDNFGNPAITASDNSNPWWVLLEEAIRSAGGELEKPEIFPASTDGRYFRRQGLPAIGFSPMANTPILPHDHNEFLNQAEYLKGVDIYVSIIKAYASYAEHAEAKGWRLFDLDKKKFFVSRDVKFFEDEFLIIDMKEVERVVGNNGGEEESVQASLEGDNAPHPTAGPAAGPIAQPRQPAQEQATHRQAGSSAGTPRQHSPDRRGATELAIEQR
;
A
#
# COMPACT_ATOMS: atom_id res chain seq x y z
N MET A 1 10.70 -0.57 -14.30
CA MET A 1 10.28 -1.96 -13.99
C MET A 1 10.04 -2.91 -15.19
N LYS A 2 10.59 -2.61 -16.37
CA LYS A 2 10.48 -3.49 -17.56
C LYS A 2 11.17 -4.85 -17.38
N CYS A 3 12.29 -4.87 -16.64
CA CYS A 3 13.06 -6.07 -16.36
C CYS A 3 12.25 -7.13 -15.60
N VAL A 4 11.55 -6.76 -14.53
CA VAL A 4 10.72 -7.67 -13.72
C VAL A 4 9.68 -8.39 -14.59
N GLY A 5 8.92 -7.62 -15.38
CA GLY A 5 7.92 -8.19 -16.29
C GLY A 5 8.49 -9.17 -17.32
N LEU A 6 9.69 -8.90 -17.84
CA LEU A 6 10.38 -9.83 -18.74
C LEU A 6 10.93 -11.06 -18.01
N GLN A 7 11.39 -10.92 -16.77
CA GLN A 7 11.83 -12.06 -15.96
C GLN A 7 10.66 -13.00 -15.64
N TYR A 8 9.45 -12.47 -15.39
CA TYR A 8 8.25 -13.31 -15.25
C TYR A 8 7.98 -14.14 -16.50
N LEU A 9 8.02 -13.51 -17.69
CA LEU A 9 7.81 -14.22 -18.95
C LEU A 9 8.86 -15.32 -19.18
N GLU A 10 10.12 -15.04 -18.91
CA GLU A 10 11.21 -16.00 -19.07
C GLU A 10 11.12 -17.14 -18.04
N ALA A 11 10.73 -16.84 -16.80
CA ALA A 11 10.51 -17.86 -15.76
C ALA A 11 9.36 -18.80 -16.15
N ILE A 12 8.24 -18.25 -16.63
CA ILE A 12 7.11 -19.05 -17.15
C ILE A 12 7.55 -19.92 -18.33
N ARG A 13 8.37 -19.38 -19.26
CA ARG A 13 8.93 -20.15 -20.38
C ARG A 13 9.75 -21.34 -19.88
N LYS A 14 10.68 -21.13 -18.95
CA LYS A 14 11.50 -22.21 -18.35
C LYS A 14 10.65 -23.27 -17.65
N LEU A 15 9.60 -22.86 -16.93
CA LEU A 15 8.68 -23.80 -16.28
C LEU A 15 7.95 -24.67 -17.31
N LYS A 16 7.44 -24.06 -18.39
CA LYS A 16 6.80 -24.80 -19.48
C LYS A 16 7.77 -25.78 -20.14
N ASP A 17 9.00 -25.37 -20.42
CA ASP A 17 10.03 -26.24 -21.02
C ASP A 17 10.40 -27.43 -20.12
N SER A 18 10.30 -27.27 -18.79
CA SER A 18 10.51 -28.35 -17.82
C SER A 18 9.34 -29.34 -17.69
N GLY A 19 8.21 -29.09 -18.37
CA GLY A 19 6.99 -29.87 -18.23
C GLY A 19 6.24 -29.62 -16.92
N PHE A 20 6.42 -28.46 -16.29
CA PHE A 20 5.70 -28.11 -15.07
C PHE A 20 4.22 -27.82 -15.38
N GLU A 21 3.33 -28.51 -14.67
CA GLU A 21 1.89 -28.27 -14.71
C GLU A 21 1.44 -27.63 -13.38
N PRO A 22 1.04 -26.35 -13.38
CA PRO A 22 0.63 -25.68 -12.16
C PRO A 22 -0.74 -26.18 -11.67
N THR A 23 -0.94 -26.23 -10.35
CA THR A 23 -2.24 -26.57 -9.75
C THR A 23 -3.16 -25.35 -9.64
N ARG A 24 -2.61 -24.14 -9.72
CA ARG A 24 -3.34 -22.86 -9.79
C ARG A 24 -3.14 -22.15 -11.13
N THR A 25 -4.14 -21.39 -11.53
CA THR A 25 -4.02 -20.47 -12.66
C THR A 25 -3.06 -19.33 -12.32
N ILE A 26 -2.11 -19.09 -13.21
CA ILE A 26 -1.21 -17.93 -13.15
C ILE A 26 -1.76 -16.86 -14.08
N TYR A 27 -2.03 -15.68 -13.54
CA TYR A 27 -2.37 -14.50 -14.33
C TYR A 27 -1.17 -13.56 -14.39
N LEU A 28 -0.75 -13.20 -15.60
CA LEU A 28 0.27 -12.19 -15.83
C LEU A 28 -0.38 -10.95 -16.43
N THR A 29 -0.19 -9.80 -15.78
CA THR A 29 -0.83 -8.54 -16.18
C THR A 29 0.23 -7.48 -16.43
N PHE A 30 0.05 -6.73 -17.52
CA PHE A 30 0.86 -5.56 -17.87
C PHE A 30 -0.10 -4.40 -18.05
N VAL A 31 -0.01 -3.42 -17.17
CA VAL A 31 -0.96 -2.30 -17.10
C VAL A 31 -0.23 -0.97 -17.32
N PRO A 32 -0.92 0.04 -17.88
CA PRO A 32 -0.38 1.38 -17.96
C PRO A 32 -0.48 2.10 -16.60
N ASP A 33 0.05 3.32 -16.56
CA ASP A 33 -0.24 4.37 -15.59
C ASP A 33 0.27 4.21 -14.15
N GLU A 34 0.94 3.11 -13.78
CA GLU A 34 1.53 2.93 -12.43
C GLU A 34 2.28 4.19 -11.96
N GLU A 35 3.19 4.71 -12.81
CA GLU A 35 4.07 5.85 -12.53
C GLU A 35 3.35 7.19 -12.31
N ILE A 36 2.10 7.30 -12.77
CA ILE A 36 1.25 8.49 -12.57
C ILE A 36 0.10 8.22 -11.59
N GLY A 37 0.14 7.07 -10.92
CA GLY A 37 -0.77 6.70 -9.84
C GLY A 37 -1.72 5.56 -10.15
N GLY A 38 -1.66 4.89 -11.30
CA GLY A 38 -2.36 3.62 -11.58
C GLY A 38 -3.89 3.69 -11.71
N HIS A 39 -4.47 4.89 -11.72
CA HIS A 39 -5.92 5.12 -11.65
C HIS A 39 -6.72 4.57 -12.84
N ASP A 40 -6.20 4.70 -14.06
CA ASP A 40 -6.82 4.15 -15.28
C ASP A 40 -6.21 2.79 -15.68
N GLY A 41 -5.21 2.32 -14.93
CA GLY A 41 -4.54 1.03 -15.08
C GLY A 41 -5.01 0.00 -14.06
N MET A 42 -4.15 -0.36 -13.10
CA MET A 42 -4.43 -1.45 -12.16
C MET A 42 -5.65 -1.20 -11.27
N GLU A 43 -5.95 0.04 -10.91
CA GLU A 43 -7.13 0.34 -10.09
C GLU A 43 -8.41 -0.14 -10.78
N LYS A 44 -8.56 0.15 -12.09
CA LYS A 44 -9.71 -0.30 -12.88
C LYS A 44 -9.77 -1.81 -12.99
N LEU A 45 -8.62 -2.48 -13.14
CA LEU A 45 -8.59 -3.93 -13.17
C LEU A 45 -9.05 -4.51 -11.82
N ALA A 46 -8.49 -4.04 -10.71
CA ALA A 46 -8.81 -4.51 -9.37
C ALA A 46 -10.30 -4.30 -9.00
N GLU A 47 -10.91 -3.22 -9.47
CA GLU A 47 -12.34 -2.93 -9.27
C GLU A 47 -13.28 -3.70 -10.21
N SER A 48 -12.75 -4.27 -11.29
CA SER A 48 -13.55 -4.90 -12.34
C SER A 48 -14.22 -6.21 -11.89
N ASP A 49 -15.37 -6.52 -12.48
CA ASP A 49 -16.02 -7.82 -12.32
C ASP A 49 -15.21 -8.96 -12.95
N LEU A 50 -14.31 -8.65 -13.89
CA LEU A 50 -13.37 -9.61 -14.44
C LEU A 50 -12.43 -10.11 -13.35
N PHE A 51 -11.82 -9.20 -12.60
CA PHE A 51 -10.89 -9.54 -11.52
C PHE A 51 -11.57 -10.38 -10.43
N LYS A 52 -12.79 -10.02 -10.03
CA LYS A 52 -13.57 -10.82 -9.07
C LYS A 52 -13.78 -12.27 -9.54
N LYS A 53 -13.98 -12.48 -10.85
CA LYS A 53 -14.14 -13.82 -11.44
C LYS A 53 -12.83 -14.60 -11.58
N MET A 54 -11.68 -13.92 -11.59
CA MET A 54 -10.37 -14.58 -11.70
C MET A 54 -10.04 -15.42 -10.46
N ASN A 55 -10.70 -15.17 -9.32
CA ASN A 55 -10.51 -15.87 -8.05
C ASN A 55 -9.04 -15.89 -7.61
N VAL A 56 -8.43 -14.70 -7.61
CA VAL A 56 -7.01 -14.51 -7.26
C VAL A 56 -6.84 -14.68 -5.75
N ALA A 57 -5.90 -15.54 -5.36
CA ALA A 57 -5.60 -15.81 -3.94
C ALA A 57 -4.44 -14.96 -3.40
N PHE A 58 -3.57 -14.48 -4.30
CA PHE A 58 -2.36 -13.73 -3.93
C PHE A 58 -1.85 -12.92 -5.13
N VAL A 59 -1.26 -11.75 -4.85
CA VAL A 59 -0.62 -10.90 -5.86
C VAL A 59 0.88 -10.79 -5.59
N LEU A 60 1.68 -11.22 -6.55
CA LEU A 60 3.10 -10.88 -6.60
C LEU A 60 3.24 -9.63 -7.47
N ASP A 61 3.69 -8.55 -6.84
CA ASP A 61 3.97 -7.28 -7.50
C ASP A 61 5.48 -7.05 -7.54
N GLU A 62 5.87 -5.95 -8.15
CA GLU A 62 7.24 -5.51 -8.14
C GLU A 62 7.71 -5.03 -6.75
N GLY A 63 8.99 -5.28 -6.42
CA GLY A 63 9.67 -4.73 -5.24
C GLY A 63 10.57 -3.56 -5.65
N LEU A 64 10.96 -2.62 -4.80
CA LEU A 64 11.19 -2.63 -3.34
C LEU A 64 9.87 -2.49 -2.53
N ALA A 65 9.72 -3.21 -1.42
CA ALA A 65 8.39 -3.63 -0.93
C ALA A 65 7.64 -2.67 0.04
N SER A 66 6.32 -2.50 -0.17
CA SER A 66 5.19 -2.30 0.79
C SER A 66 4.79 -0.89 1.29
N PRO A 67 3.56 -0.66 1.80
CA PRO A 67 2.73 0.51 1.51
C PRO A 67 3.20 1.77 2.25
N GLY A 68 3.50 2.85 1.55
CA GLY A 68 3.31 4.19 2.09
C GLY A 68 2.04 4.76 1.46
N GLU A 69 1.01 5.05 2.26
CA GLU A 69 -0.14 5.78 1.74
C GLU A 69 0.28 7.23 1.49
N ARG A 70 -0.11 7.75 0.31
CA ARG A 70 0.24 9.10 -0.10
C ARG A 70 -0.84 10.08 0.35
N MET A 71 -0.40 11.17 0.96
CA MET A 71 -1.26 12.28 1.33
C MET A 71 -0.64 13.59 0.83
N TRP A 72 -1.24 14.16 -0.21
CA TRP A 72 -0.85 15.47 -0.72
C TRP A 72 -1.75 16.52 -0.11
N THR A 73 -1.16 17.37 0.72
CA THR A 73 -1.89 18.36 1.50
C THR A 73 -1.45 19.74 1.09
N VAL A 74 -2.41 20.60 0.80
CA VAL A 74 -2.20 22.03 0.60
C VAL A 74 -2.71 22.76 1.83
N ILE A 75 -1.87 23.59 2.45
CA ILE A 75 -2.26 24.49 3.53
C ILE A 75 -2.27 25.91 2.97
N LYS A 76 -3.38 26.62 3.18
CA LYS A 76 -3.57 28.00 2.76
C LYS A 76 -3.85 28.89 3.96
N ALA A 77 -3.09 29.97 4.08
CA ALA A 77 -3.33 31.05 5.04
C ALA A 77 -3.87 32.28 4.32
N THR A 78 -4.77 33.00 4.99
CA THR A 78 -5.33 34.27 4.51
C THR A 78 -5.13 35.39 5.51
N GLY A 79 -5.00 36.62 5.02
CA GLY A 79 -4.84 37.81 5.82
C GLY A 79 -5.21 39.07 5.03
N ALA A 80 -5.28 40.21 5.71
CA ALA A 80 -5.51 41.48 5.01
C ALA A 80 -4.31 41.79 4.10
N PRO A 81 -4.51 42.18 2.82
CA PRO A 81 -3.45 42.77 2.01
C PRO A 81 -3.27 44.25 2.37
N GLU A 82 -2.02 44.73 2.37
CA GLU A 82 -1.76 46.10 2.81
C GLU A 82 -0.35 46.57 2.40
N HIS A 83 -0.08 47.88 2.46
CA HIS A 83 1.26 48.39 2.20
C HIS A 83 2.31 47.73 3.11
N GLY A 84 3.46 47.32 2.56
CA GLY A 84 4.56 46.64 3.25
C GLY A 84 5.23 47.45 4.38
N ALA A 85 4.83 48.71 4.55
CA ALA A 85 5.30 49.57 5.64
C ALA A 85 4.39 49.52 6.88
N LYS A 86 3.18 48.92 6.78
CA LYS A 86 2.28 48.73 7.93
C LYS A 86 2.63 47.42 8.64
N LEU A 87 2.52 47.40 9.96
CA LEU A 87 2.71 46.20 10.77
C LEU A 87 1.37 45.82 11.41
N TYR A 88 0.97 44.56 11.27
CA TYR A 88 -0.16 43.98 11.98
C TYR A 88 0.03 42.47 12.09
N ASP A 89 -0.55 41.90 13.14
CA ASP A 89 -0.45 40.48 13.45
C ASP A 89 -1.30 39.64 12.49
N ASN A 90 -0.96 38.34 12.42
CA ASN A 90 -1.76 37.32 11.74
C ASN A 90 -1.85 37.56 10.22
N THR A 91 -0.76 38.06 9.62
CA THR A 91 -0.64 38.11 8.17
C THR A 91 -0.67 36.70 7.58
N ALA A 92 -1.06 36.58 6.30
CA ALA A 92 -1.06 35.28 5.62
C ALA A 92 0.32 34.60 5.69
N MET A 93 1.39 35.37 5.49
CA MET A 93 2.77 34.87 5.55
C MET A 93 3.17 34.44 6.95
N GLU A 94 2.85 35.24 7.97
CA GLU A 94 3.21 34.91 9.35
C GLU A 94 2.54 33.61 9.81
N ASN A 95 1.25 33.45 9.55
CA ASN A 95 0.51 32.26 9.94
C ASN A 95 0.98 31.01 9.20
N LEU A 96 1.24 31.12 7.89
CA LEU A 96 1.81 30.00 7.14
C LEU A 96 3.23 29.64 7.62
N LEU A 97 4.08 30.62 7.93
CA LEU A 97 5.44 30.35 8.44
C LEU A 97 5.42 29.67 9.81
N LYS A 98 4.48 30.05 10.69
CA LYS A 98 4.24 29.34 11.97
C LYS A 98 3.87 27.87 11.71
N SER A 99 2.97 27.62 10.76
CA SER A 99 2.59 26.26 10.34
C SER A 99 3.79 25.47 9.82
N ILE A 100 4.55 26.03 8.87
CA ILE A 100 5.74 25.40 8.29
C ILE A 100 6.76 25.02 9.36
N GLU A 101 6.99 25.88 10.36
CA GLU A 101 7.94 25.58 11.45
C GLU A 101 7.46 24.42 12.33
N ILE A 102 6.15 24.34 12.63
CA ILE A 102 5.57 23.21 13.37
C ILE A 102 5.75 21.91 12.58
N ILE A 103 5.43 21.94 11.27
CA ILE A 103 5.59 20.79 10.36
C ILE A 103 7.05 20.37 10.27
N ARG A 104 7.98 21.33 10.16
CA ARG A 104 9.42 21.08 10.08
C ARG A 104 9.93 20.37 11.34
N ARG A 105 9.46 20.77 12.53
CA ARG A 105 9.79 20.11 13.80
C ARG A 105 9.25 18.69 13.87
N TYR A 106 8.02 18.46 13.41
CA TYR A 106 7.46 17.12 13.33
C TYR A 106 8.28 16.24 12.37
N ARG A 107 8.60 16.73 11.17
CA ARG A 107 9.47 16.02 10.22
C ARG A 107 10.84 15.71 10.84
N ALA A 108 11.44 16.66 11.54
CA ALA A 108 12.73 16.44 12.20
C ALA A 108 12.64 15.32 13.23
N SER A 109 11.61 15.28 14.08
CA SER A 109 11.45 14.21 15.07
C SER A 109 11.24 12.83 14.43
N GLN A 110 10.53 12.77 13.30
CA GLN A 110 10.41 11.53 12.51
C GLN A 110 11.76 11.08 11.96
N PHE A 111 12.54 12.00 11.39
CA PHE A 111 13.83 11.70 10.79
C PHE A 111 14.92 11.39 11.83
N ASP A 112 14.82 11.95 13.04
CA ASP A 112 15.76 11.64 14.12
C ASP A 112 15.64 10.18 14.58
N MET A 113 14.44 9.59 14.56
CA MET A 113 14.26 8.14 14.79
C MET A 113 14.99 7.29 13.73
N VAL A 114 14.96 7.74 12.46
CA VAL A 114 15.65 7.06 11.36
C VAL A 114 17.17 7.18 11.51
N LYS A 115 17.68 8.39 11.75
CA LYS A 115 19.14 8.61 11.95
C LYS A 115 19.69 7.86 13.15
N ALA A 116 18.88 7.68 14.18
CA ALA A 116 19.24 6.90 15.35
C ALA A 116 19.19 5.38 15.12
N GLY A 117 18.73 4.93 13.94
CA GLY A 117 18.56 3.50 13.62
C GLY A 117 17.42 2.83 14.39
N LEU A 118 16.50 3.62 14.97
CA LEU A 118 15.35 3.09 15.74
C LEU A 118 14.21 2.63 14.83
N LYS A 119 14.12 3.21 13.64
CA LYS A 119 13.10 2.93 12.62
C LYS A 119 13.70 3.04 11.22
N ALA A 120 13.23 2.24 10.29
CA ALA A 120 13.50 2.41 8.87
C ALA A 120 12.75 3.64 8.31
N GLU A 121 13.17 4.14 7.14
CA GLU A 121 12.54 5.32 6.51
C GLU A 121 11.05 5.15 6.24
N GLY A 122 10.62 3.94 5.86
CA GLY A 122 9.22 3.63 5.63
C GLY A 122 8.40 3.40 6.89
N GLU A 123 8.99 3.37 8.09
CA GLU A 123 8.27 3.14 9.36
C GLU A 123 7.89 4.43 10.09
N VAL A 124 8.20 5.58 9.49
CA VAL A 124 7.92 6.92 10.00
C VAL A 124 7.04 7.70 9.04
N VAL A 125 6.32 8.70 9.55
CA VAL A 125 5.61 9.64 8.68
C VAL A 125 6.64 10.59 8.08
N SER A 126 6.85 10.55 6.76
CA SER A 126 7.69 11.54 6.10
C SER A 126 6.85 12.72 5.63
N VAL A 127 7.39 13.93 5.75
CA VAL A 127 6.72 15.16 5.31
C VAL A 127 7.74 16.01 4.57
N ASN A 128 7.49 16.33 3.30
CA ASN A 128 8.35 17.20 2.51
C ASN A 128 7.53 18.32 1.91
N MET A 129 8.00 19.57 2.03
CA MET A 129 7.35 20.72 1.39
C MET A 129 7.68 20.70 -0.10
N ALA A 130 6.65 20.53 -0.93
CA ALA A 130 6.77 20.41 -2.38
C ALA A 130 6.75 21.79 -3.06
N PHE A 131 5.98 22.75 -2.54
CA PHE A 131 5.98 24.11 -3.04
C PHE A 131 5.62 25.13 -1.94
N LEU A 132 5.99 26.38 -2.19
CA LEU A 132 5.58 27.55 -1.43
C LEU A 132 5.18 28.66 -2.40
N LYS A 133 3.99 29.24 -2.22
CA LYS A 133 3.42 30.27 -3.08
C LYS A 133 2.91 31.42 -2.22
N ALA A 134 3.43 32.62 -2.45
CA ALA A 134 2.94 33.84 -1.83
C ALA A 134 3.40 35.07 -2.63
N GLY A 135 2.78 36.23 -2.37
CA GLY A 135 3.10 37.48 -3.03
C GLY A 135 2.17 37.79 -4.21
N THR A 136 2.05 39.08 -4.53
CA THR A 136 1.27 39.53 -5.69
C THR A 136 2.15 39.53 -6.94
N GLN A 137 1.83 38.67 -7.90
CA GLN A 137 2.57 38.54 -9.15
C GLN A 137 2.28 39.69 -10.12
N THR A 138 3.29 40.00 -10.93
CA THR A 138 3.25 40.90 -12.08
C THR A 138 3.89 40.16 -13.27
N PRO A 139 3.73 40.63 -14.52
CA PRO A 139 4.36 40.00 -15.67
C PRO A 139 5.89 39.86 -15.59
N THR A 140 6.56 40.65 -14.74
CA THR A 140 8.02 40.69 -14.61
C THR A 140 8.56 40.32 -13.23
N GLY A 141 7.71 39.86 -12.30
CA GLY A 141 8.12 39.57 -10.92
C GLY A 141 7.01 39.78 -9.88
N PHE A 142 7.33 40.34 -8.72
CA PHE A 142 6.39 40.54 -7.61
C PHE A 142 6.28 42.01 -7.18
N VAL A 143 5.11 42.38 -6.65
CA VAL A 143 4.89 43.69 -6.02
C VAL A 143 5.57 43.73 -4.65
N MET A 144 6.68 44.46 -4.54
CA MET A 144 7.54 44.44 -3.34
C MET A 144 7.02 45.26 -2.14
N ASN A 145 6.12 46.22 -2.37
CA ASN A 145 5.58 47.09 -1.32
C ASN A 145 4.18 46.69 -0.86
N LEU A 146 3.74 45.46 -1.14
CA LEU A 146 2.42 44.95 -0.80
C LEU A 146 2.57 43.64 -0.02
N GLN A 147 1.95 43.58 1.16
CA GLN A 147 1.79 42.34 1.92
C GLN A 147 0.72 41.48 1.22
N PRO A 148 0.99 40.19 0.98
CA PRO A 148 0.04 39.33 0.30
C PRO A 148 -1.17 38.99 1.17
N SER A 149 -2.34 38.94 0.54
CA SER A 149 -3.58 38.48 1.20
C SER A 149 -3.65 36.97 1.37
N GLU A 150 -2.83 36.22 0.63
CA GLU A 150 -2.80 34.76 0.67
C GLU A 150 -1.37 34.23 0.59
N ALA A 151 -1.16 33.10 1.27
CA ALA A 151 0.05 32.31 1.19
C ALA A 151 -0.35 30.82 1.24
N GLU A 152 0.34 29.99 0.49
CA GLU A 152 0.00 28.58 0.31
C GLU A 152 1.28 27.74 0.28
N ALA A 153 1.26 26.58 0.95
CA ALA A 153 2.31 25.58 0.88
C ALA A 153 1.73 24.19 0.61
N GLY A 154 2.35 23.47 -0.30
CA GLY A 154 2.03 22.08 -0.60
C GLY A 154 3.02 21.14 0.08
N PHE A 155 2.50 20.03 0.62
CA PHE A 155 3.27 19.01 1.30
C PHE A 155 2.99 17.63 0.68
N ASP A 156 4.06 16.89 0.39
CA ASP A 156 3.99 15.45 0.16
C ASP A 156 4.23 14.75 1.51
N ILE A 157 3.21 14.03 1.98
CA ILE A 157 3.23 13.27 3.21
C ILE A 157 3.13 11.78 2.87
N ARG A 158 4.10 10.99 3.31
CA ARG A 158 4.02 9.52 3.27
C ARG A 158 3.62 9.01 4.64
N VAL A 159 2.53 8.26 4.69
CA VAL A 159 1.97 7.70 5.93
C VAL A 159 2.14 6.19 5.90
N PRO A 160 2.90 5.59 6.83
CA PRO A 160 2.98 4.14 6.89
C PRO A 160 1.65 3.54 7.34
N PRO A 161 1.31 2.31 6.94
CA PRO A 161 0.07 1.61 7.31
C PRO A 161 -0.05 1.39 8.81
N THR A 162 1.07 1.44 9.53
CA THR A 162 1.15 1.31 10.99
C THR A 162 0.90 2.63 11.73
N ALA A 163 0.84 3.77 11.02
CA ALA A 163 0.55 5.06 11.64
C ALA A 163 -0.96 5.31 11.76
N ASP A 164 -1.32 6.04 12.82
CA ASP A 164 -2.67 6.56 13.02
C ASP A 164 -2.91 7.75 12.08
N GLN A 165 -3.53 7.46 10.93
CA GLN A 165 -3.86 8.47 9.93
C GLN A 165 -4.90 9.48 10.44
N GLU A 166 -5.83 9.07 11.31
CA GLU A 166 -6.83 9.99 11.87
C GLU A 166 -6.18 10.99 12.84
N ALA A 167 -5.26 10.54 13.69
CA ALA A 167 -4.48 11.43 14.54
C ALA A 167 -3.64 12.41 13.73
N LEU A 168 -3.09 11.99 12.59
CA LEU A 168 -2.37 12.88 11.69
C LEU A 168 -3.30 13.92 11.04
N VAL A 169 -4.49 13.51 10.57
CA VAL A 169 -5.50 14.43 10.03
C VAL A 169 -5.96 15.43 11.09
N ARG A 170 -6.18 14.98 12.33
CA ARG A 170 -6.51 15.85 13.46
C ARG A 170 -5.38 16.84 13.74
N ARG A 171 -4.12 16.39 13.76
CA ARG A 171 -2.95 17.25 13.88
C ARG A 171 -2.88 18.30 12.76
N ILE A 172 -3.18 17.91 11.52
CA ILE A 172 -3.25 18.86 10.40
C ILE A 172 -4.30 19.93 10.68
N ALA A 173 -5.50 19.54 11.09
CA ALA A 173 -6.60 20.47 11.32
C ALA A 173 -6.38 21.39 12.54
N GLU A 174 -5.85 20.85 13.64
CA GLU A 174 -5.79 21.53 14.92
C GLU A 174 -4.46 22.26 15.14
N GLU A 175 -3.34 21.73 14.64
CA GLU A 175 -2.01 22.26 14.90
C GLU A 175 -1.38 22.91 13.66
N TRP A 176 -1.49 22.28 12.48
CA TRP A 176 -0.80 22.76 11.28
C TRP A 176 -1.60 23.82 10.53
N ALA A 177 -2.90 23.65 10.40
CA ALA A 177 -3.79 24.58 9.70
C ALA A 177 -5.00 25.01 10.54
N PRO A 178 -4.81 25.47 11.80
CA PRO A 178 -5.91 25.90 12.65
C PRO A 178 -6.70 27.06 12.05
N ALA A 179 -8.03 26.90 12.04
CA ALA A 179 -8.96 27.95 11.61
C ALA A 179 -8.83 29.25 12.43
N SER A 180 -8.38 29.17 13.69
CA SER A 180 -8.12 30.32 14.55
C SER A 180 -7.01 31.24 14.02
N HIS A 181 -6.18 30.77 13.09
CA HIS A 181 -5.14 31.55 12.41
C HIS A 181 -5.49 31.84 10.94
N ASN A 182 -6.78 31.87 10.59
CA ASN A 182 -7.24 32.12 9.20
C ASN A 182 -6.61 31.15 8.19
N MET A 183 -6.40 29.91 8.61
CA MET A 183 -5.85 28.84 7.78
C MET A 183 -6.91 27.82 7.40
N THR A 184 -6.68 27.20 6.27
CA THR A 184 -7.47 26.10 5.72
C THR A 184 -6.51 25.08 5.14
N PHE A 185 -6.98 23.85 4.95
CA PHE A 185 -6.21 22.83 4.25
C PHE A 185 -7.12 22.02 3.32
N GLU A 186 -6.51 21.45 2.30
CA GLU A 186 -7.16 20.60 1.31
C GLU A 186 -6.27 19.38 1.05
N PHE A 187 -6.86 18.20 0.97
CA PHE A 187 -6.18 17.02 0.45
C PHE A 187 -6.37 16.94 -1.06
N LYS A 188 -5.28 17.11 -1.82
CA LYS A 188 -5.25 16.85 -3.27
C LYS A 188 -5.27 15.35 -3.56
N GLN A 189 -4.71 14.57 -2.64
CA GLN A 189 -4.77 13.12 -2.63
C GLN A 189 -4.74 12.66 -1.17
N LYS A 190 -5.63 11.74 -0.82
CA LYS A 190 -5.63 11.06 0.48
C LYS A 190 -6.05 9.62 0.26
N GLN A 191 -5.11 8.70 0.43
CA GLN A 191 -5.39 7.27 0.39
C GLN A 191 -5.56 6.72 1.80
N SER A 192 -6.40 5.70 1.97
CA SER A 192 -6.69 5.07 3.25
C SER A 192 -5.59 4.08 3.61
N VAL A 193 -5.13 4.10 4.87
CA VAL A 193 -4.28 3.02 5.43
C VAL A 193 -5.06 1.75 5.73
N LEU A 194 -6.39 1.80 5.62
CA LEU A 194 -7.30 0.68 5.83
C LEU A 194 -7.83 0.12 4.51
N ASP A 195 -8.11 -1.17 4.50
CA ASP A 195 -8.83 -1.87 3.44
C ASP A 195 -10.34 -1.56 3.47
N ASN A 196 -11.08 -2.10 2.49
CA ASN A 196 -12.53 -1.93 2.38
C ASN A 196 -13.33 -2.56 3.53
N PHE A 197 -12.67 -3.32 4.41
CA PHE A 197 -13.25 -4.00 5.58
C PHE A 197 -12.88 -3.31 6.89
N GLY A 198 -12.09 -2.23 6.85
CA GLY A 198 -11.64 -1.49 8.02
C GLY A 198 -10.39 -2.06 8.72
N ASN A 199 -9.72 -3.05 8.13
CA ASN A 199 -8.46 -3.58 8.65
C ASN A 199 -7.28 -2.82 8.05
N PRO A 200 -6.09 -2.81 8.69
CA PRO A 200 -4.88 -2.26 8.08
C PRO A 200 -4.61 -2.91 6.72
N ALA A 201 -4.44 -2.09 5.67
CA ALA A 201 -4.16 -2.54 4.31
C ALA A 201 -2.69 -2.98 4.15
N ILE A 202 -2.25 -3.93 4.96
CA ILE A 202 -0.88 -4.47 4.98
C ILE A 202 -0.91 -5.98 4.78
N THR A 203 0.07 -6.52 4.07
CA THR A 203 0.26 -7.97 3.97
C THR A 203 1.34 -8.38 4.96
N ALA A 204 1.01 -9.33 5.83
CA ALA A 204 1.97 -9.83 6.82
C ALA A 204 3.18 -10.49 6.14
N SER A 205 4.37 -10.16 6.62
CA SER A 205 5.66 -10.67 6.14
C SER A 205 6.31 -11.56 7.21
N ASP A 206 5.51 -12.43 7.81
CA ASP A 206 5.92 -13.38 8.84
C ASP A 206 5.21 -14.74 8.64
N ASN A 207 5.46 -15.68 9.55
CA ASN A 207 4.92 -17.04 9.47
C ASN A 207 3.39 -17.13 9.60
N SER A 208 2.68 -16.04 9.92
CA SER A 208 1.21 -16.01 9.87
C SER A 208 0.68 -15.98 8.43
N ASN A 209 1.50 -15.57 7.46
CA ASN A 209 1.16 -15.54 6.05
C ASN A 209 1.85 -16.69 5.28
N PRO A 210 1.11 -17.70 4.79
CA PRO A 210 1.71 -18.81 4.07
C PRO A 210 2.39 -18.37 2.76
N TRP A 211 1.91 -17.30 2.11
CA TRP A 211 2.53 -16.77 0.89
C TRP A 211 3.89 -16.13 1.16
N TRP A 212 4.12 -15.60 2.36
CA TRP A 212 5.42 -15.12 2.79
C TRP A 212 6.39 -16.27 3.00
N VAL A 213 5.98 -17.31 3.73
CA VAL A 213 6.81 -18.51 3.96
C VAL A 213 7.23 -19.14 2.63
N LEU A 214 6.28 -19.30 1.69
CA LEU A 214 6.59 -19.82 0.35
C LEU A 214 7.59 -18.95 -0.43
N LEU A 215 7.52 -17.63 -0.27
CA LEU A 215 8.47 -16.70 -0.90
C LEU A 215 9.87 -16.92 -0.37
N GLU A 216 10.03 -16.91 0.96
CA GLU A 216 11.31 -17.10 1.63
C GLU A 216 11.95 -18.44 1.27
N GLU A 217 11.16 -19.51 1.32
CA GLU A 217 11.61 -20.85 0.96
C GLU A 217 12.02 -20.95 -0.50
N ALA A 218 11.22 -20.40 -1.42
CA ALA A 218 11.51 -20.43 -2.85
C ALA A 218 12.81 -19.66 -3.19
N ILE A 219 13.01 -18.49 -2.59
CA ILE A 219 14.23 -17.69 -2.78
C ILE A 219 15.45 -18.44 -2.25
N ARG A 220 15.35 -18.98 -1.04
CA ARG A 220 16.42 -19.77 -0.42
C ARG A 220 16.77 -21.01 -1.24
N SER A 221 15.76 -21.72 -1.75
CA SER A 221 15.97 -22.89 -2.62
C SER A 221 16.62 -22.55 -3.96
N ALA A 222 16.46 -21.32 -4.45
CA ALA A 222 17.14 -20.81 -5.63
C ALA A 222 18.57 -20.27 -5.34
N GLY A 223 19.06 -20.40 -4.10
CA GLY A 223 20.37 -19.87 -3.70
C GLY A 223 20.38 -18.35 -3.54
N GLY A 224 19.21 -17.74 -3.35
CA GLY A 224 19.07 -16.34 -2.98
C GLY A 224 19.03 -16.15 -1.47
N GLU A 225 19.31 -14.92 -1.04
CA GLU A 225 19.09 -14.45 0.33
C GLU A 225 18.10 -13.29 0.25
N LEU A 226 17.13 -13.28 1.17
CA LEU A 226 16.14 -12.22 1.26
C LEU A 226 16.59 -11.21 2.31
N GLU A 227 16.55 -9.92 1.96
CA GLU A 227 16.72 -8.85 2.93
C GLU A 227 15.52 -8.79 3.89
N LYS A 228 15.65 -8.00 4.96
CA LYS A 228 14.52 -7.80 5.86
C LYS A 228 13.35 -7.18 5.08
N PRO A 229 12.10 -7.61 5.33
CA PRO A 229 10.96 -6.90 4.77
C PRO A 229 10.95 -5.46 5.28
N GLU A 230 10.71 -4.53 4.37
CA GLU A 230 10.64 -3.10 4.65
C GLU A 230 9.28 -2.53 4.24
N ILE A 231 9.03 -1.29 4.61
CA ILE A 231 7.96 -0.47 4.05
C ILE A 231 8.63 0.47 3.04
N PHE A 232 8.18 0.45 1.79
CA PHE A 232 8.71 1.26 0.72
C PHE A 232 8.16 2.69 0.85
N PRO A 233 9.01 3.73 0.83
CA PRO A 233 8.56 5.10 0.95
C PRO A 233 7.76 5.62 -0.27
N ALA A 234 7.73 4.86 -1.38
CA ALA A 234 6.89 5.14 -2.54
C ALA A 234 5.64 4.22 -2.57
N SER A 235 5.12 3.91 -3.76
CA SER A 235 3.89 3.12 -3.88
C SER A 235 4.03 2.16 -5.05
N THR A 236 3.32 1.03 -4.99
CA THR A 236 3.15 0.08 -6.10
C THR A 236 1.67 -0.25 -6.23
N ASP A 237 1.28 -0.82 -7.36
CA ASP A 237 -0.11 -1.14 -7.66
C ASP A 237 -0.71 -2.25 -6.76
N GLY A 238 0.14 -2.99 -6.03
CA GLY A 238 -0.25 -3.91 -4.95
C GLY A 238 -1.19 -3.28 -3.91
N ARG A 239 -1.19 -1.95 -3.75
CA ARG A 239 -2.13 -1.21 -2.88
C ARG A 239 -3.59 -1.46 -3.24
N TYR A 240 -3.92 -1.59 -4.52
CA TYR A 240 -5.31 -1.76 -4.96
C TYR A 240 -5.87 -3.10 -4.54
N PHE A 241 -5.03 -4.14 -4.57
CA PHE A 241 -5.42 -5.48 -4.14
C PHE A 241 -5.50 -5.58 -2.63
N ARG A 242 -4.54 -4.99 -1.89
CA ARG A 242 -4.62 -4.90 -0.42
C ARG A 242 -5.87 -4.17 0.04
N ARG A 243 -6.29 -3.10 -0.66
CA ARG A 243 -7.56 -2.41 -0.38
C ARG A 243 -8.77 -3.33 -0.51
N GLN A 244 -8.72 -4.33 -1.40
CA GLN A 244 -9.77 -5.35 -1.56
C GLN A 244 -9.61 -6.55 -0.60
N GLY A 245 -8.69 -6.47 0.37
CA GLY A 245 -8.41 -7.54 1.34
C GLY A 245 -7.54 -8.68 0.78
N LEU A 246 -6.94 -8.52 -0.40
CA LEU A 246 -6.05 -9.53 -0.98
C LEU A 246 -4.59 -9.31 -0.54
N PRO A 247 -3.89 -10.38 -0.13
CA PRO A 247 -2.47 -10.28 0.18
C PRO A 247 -1.66 -9.99 -1.09
N ALA A 248 -0.75 -9.02 -0.99
CA ALA A 248 0.16 -8.63 -2.06
C ALA A 248 1.57 -8.37 -1.51
N ILE A 249 2.59 -8.97 -2.13
CA ILE A 249 4.00 -8.71 -1.80
C ILE A 249 4.71 -8.17 -3.04
N GLY A 250 5.43 -7.07 -2.87
CA GLY A 250 6.36 -6.56 -3.86
C GLY A 250 7.71 -7.26 -3.75
N PHE A 251 8.24 -7.83 -4.82
CA PHE A 251 9.56 -8.45 -4.83
C PHE A 251 10.29 -8.26 -6.17
N SER A 252 11.58 -7.90 -6.09
CA SER A 252 12.47 -7.73 -7.24
C SER A 252 13.85 -8.34 -6.95
N PRO A 253 14.30 -9.37 -7.71
CA PRO A 253 15.59 -10.03 -7.48
C PRO A 253 16.74 -9.21 -8.08
N MET A 254 17.10 -8.09 -7.45
CA MET A 254 18.10 -7.12 -7.93
C MET A 254 19.20 -6.81 -6.89
N ALA A 255 19.62 -7.81 -6.10
CA ALA A 255 20.47 -7.66 -4.90
C ALA A 255 21.75 -6.80 -5.08
N ASN A 256 22.44 -6.90 -6.23
CA ASN A 256 23.70 -6.17 -6.48
C ASN A 256 23.52 -4.96 -7.41
N THR A 257 22.40 -4.26 -7.30
CA THR A 257 22.04 -3.14 -8.18
C THR A 257 21.82 -1.87 -7.35
N PRO A 258 22.45 -0.73 -7.71
CA PRO A 258 22.14 0.53 -7.06
C PRO A 258 20.66 0.91 -7.21
N ILE A 259 20.10 1.54 -6.18
CA ILE A 259 18.72 2.06 -6.22
C ILE A 259 18.70 3.34 -7.06
N LEU A 260 18.41 3.19 -8.36
CA LEU A 260 18.28 4.28 -9.35
C LEU A 260 16.91 4.44 -10.02
N PRO A 261 15.76 3.90 -9.52
CA PRO A 261 14.47 4.24 -10.10
C PRO A 261 14.27 5.76 -10.20
N HIS A 262 13.88 6.22 -11.40
CA HIS A 262 13.63 7.64 -11.72
C HIS A 262 14.86 8.55 -11.67
N ASP A 263 16.05 7.97 -11.61
CA ASP A 263 17.32 8.71 -11.59
C ASP A 263 18.05 8.63 -12.95
N HIS A 264 19.08 9.44 -13.11
CA HIS A 264 19.94 9.44 -14.27
C HIS A 264 20.70 8.11 -14.40
N ASN A 265 20.74 7.59 -15.63
CA ASN A 265 21.46 6.36 -15.97
C ASN A 265 20.99 5.11 -15.21
N GLU A 266 19.68 4.97 -14.92
CA GLU A 266 19.08 3.73 -14.40
C GLU A 266 19.57 2.50 -15.21
N PHE A 267 20.12 1.49 -14.52
CA PHE A 267 20.62 0.27 -15.14
C PHE A 267 20.42 -0.96 -14.25
N LEU A 268 20.47 -2.14 -14.87
CA LEU A 268 20.48 -3.44 -14.20
C LEU A 268 21.61 -4.30 -14.78
N ASN A 269 22.38 -4.95 -13.91
CA ASN A 269 23.42 -5.87 -14.35
C ASN A 269 22.81 -7.11 -15.03
N GLN A 270 23.35 -7.52 -16.18
CA GLN A 270 22.85 -8.67 -16.92
C GLN A 270 22.90 -9.98 -16.12
N ALA A 271 23.95 -10.21 -15.34
CA ALA A 271 24.09 -11.42 -14.52
C ALA A 271 23.02 -11.46 -13.41
N GLU A 272 22.76 -10.32 -12.77
CA GLU A 272 21.68 -10.20 -11.78
C GLU A 272 20.30 -10.40 -12.42
N TYR A 273 20.07 -9.84 -13.61
CA TYR A 273 18.85 -10.09 -14.38
C TYR A 273 18.64 -11.59 -14.63
N LEU A 274 19.67 -12.30 -15.10
CA LEU A 274 19.57 -13.74 -15.39
C LEU A 274 19.40 -14.58 -14.12
N LYS A 275 20.11 -14.25 -13.03
CA LYS A 275 19.92 -14.88 -11.72
C LYS A 275 18.49 -14.68 -11.21
N GLY A 276 17.93 -13.49 -11.38
CA GLY A 276 16.57 -13.17 -10.97
C GLY A 276 15.50 -13.97 -11.71
N VAL A 277 15.74 -14.37 -12.96
CA VAL A 277 14.87 -15.31 -13.68
C VAL A 277 14.75 -16.63 -12.92
N ASP A 278 15.87 -17.22 -12.49
CA ASP A 278 15.86 -18.52 -11.80
C ASP A 278 15.20 -18.43 -10.41
N ILE A 279 15.35 -17.28 -9.75
CA ILE A 279 14.61 -16.98 -8.51
C ILE A 279 13.10 -16.95 -8.79
N TYR A 280 12.63 -16.25 -9.83
CA TYR A 280 11.22 -16.23 -10.18
C TYR A 280 10.69 -17.59 -10.64
N VAL A 281 11.49 -18.44 -11.30
CA VAL A 281 11.12 -19.84 -11.59
C VAL A 281 10.74 -20.55 -10.30
N SER A 282 11.57 -20.42 -9.26
CA SER A 282 11.32 -21.03 -7.95
C SER A 282 10.05 -20.46 -7.29
N ILE A 283 9.91 -19.14 -7.26
CA ILE A 283 8.76 -18.45 -6.62
C ILE A 283 7.45 -18.82 -7.32
N ILE A 284 7.39 -18.66 -8.65
CA ILE A 284 6.19 -18.94 -9.43
C ILE A 284 5.80 -20.41 -9.29
N LYS A 285 6.78 -21.34 -9.30
CA LYS A 285 6.52 -22.76 -9.07
C LYS A 285 5.93 -23.01 -7.70
N ALA A 286 6.49 -22.43 -6.64
CA ALA A 286 6.00 -22.59 -5.27
C ALA A 286 4.56 -22.07 -5.13
N TYR A 287 4.29 -20.84 -5.59
CA TYR A 287 2.96 -20.24 -5.53
C TYR A 287 1.92 -20.97 -6.36
N ALA A 288 2.28 -21.36 -7.59
CA ALA A 288 1.36 -22.05 -8.48
C ALA A 288 1.14 -23.52 -8.12
N SER A 289 1.97 -24.09 -7.23
CA SER A 289 1.77 -25.43 -6.66
C SER A 289 1.03 -25.38 -5.31
N TYR A 290 0.88 -24.20 -4.72
CA TYR A 290 0.32 -24.07 -3.38
C TYR A 290 -1.18 -24.30 -3.38
N ALA A 291 -1.61 -25.50 -3.04
CA ALA A 291 -2.93 -25.73 -2.51
C ALA A 291 -2.87 -25.43 -1.01
N GLU A 292 -3.19 -24.18 -0.63
CA GLU A 292 -3.71 -23.92 0.71
C GLU A 292 -4.68 -25.05 1.05
N HIS A 293 -4.65 -25.56 2.28
CA HIS A 293 -5.72 -26.44 2.75
C HIS A 293 -7.02 -25.64 2.66
N ALA A 294 -7.63 -25.59 1.47
CA ALA A 294 -8.95 -25.05 1.22
C ALA A 294 -9.77 -25.61 2.35
N GLU A 295 -10.21 -24.75 3.28
CA GLU A 295 -10.76 -25.14 4.58
C GLU A 295 -11.40 -26.51 4.45
N ALA A 296 -10.65 -27.53 4.82
CA ALA A 296 -10.98 -28.85 4.34
C ALA A 296 -12.25 -29.21 5.09
N LYS A 297 -13.39 -29.16 4.38
CA LYS A 297 -14.73 -29.32 4.96
C LYS A 297 -14.69 -30.47 5.94
N GLY A 298 -14.78 -30.12 7.22
CA GLY A 298 -14.64 -31.03 8.33
C GLY A 298 -15.39 -30.44 9.51
N TRP A 299 -16.20 -31.25 10.16
CA TRP A 299 -16.96 -30.81 11.32
C TRP A 299 -16.00 -30.56 12.47
N ARG A 300 -16.22 -29.48 13.21
CA ARG A 300 -15.53 -29.24 14.47
C ARG A 300 -16.14 -30.16 15.52
N LEU A 301 -15.42 -31.24 15.83
CA LEU A 301 -15.83 -32.25 16.80
C LEU A 301 -15.21 -31.90 18.16
N PHE A 302 -15.94 -32.13 19.24
CA PHE A 302 -15.41 -32.00 20.60
C PHE A 302 -15.23 -33.40 21.19
N ASP A 303 -13.99 -33.74 21.53
CA ASP A 303 -13.67 -34.99 22.23
C ASP A 303 -13.97 -34.79 23.73
N LEU A 304 -14.95 -35.54 24.24
CA LEU A 304 -15.41 -35.43 25.62
C LEU A 304 -14.36 -35.90 26.63
N ASP A 305 -13.53 -36.89 26.27
CA ASP A 305 -12.52 -37.47 27.15
C ASP A 305 -11.30 -36.56 27.24
N LYS A 306 -10.86 -36.03 26.10
CA LYS A 306 -9.68 -35.13 26.02
C LYS A 306 -10.04 -33.66 26.25
N LYS A 307 -11.33 -33.32 26.29
CA LYS A 307 -11.86 -31.96 26.41
C LYS A 307 -11.23 -30.98 25.42
N LYS A 308 -11.05 -31.42 24.16
CA LYS A 308 -10.42 -30.62 23.09
C LYS A 308 -11.21 -30.74 21.80
N PHE A 309 -11.14 -29.69 20.99
CA PHE A 309 -11.71 -29.68 19.65
C PHE A 309 -10.76 -30.33 18.64
N PHE A 310 -11.32 -31.11 17.72
CA PHE A 310 -10.64 -31.73 16.59
C PHE A 310 -11.42 -31.43 15.30
N VAL A 311 -10.75 -31.56 14.16
CA VAL A 311 -11.42 -31.53 12.85
C VAL A 311 -11.69 -32.96 12.44
N SER A 312 -12.90 -33.25 11.94
CA SER A 312 -13.38 -34.63 11.70
C SER A 312 -12.48 -35.52 10.84
N ARG A 313 -11.58 -34.95 10.03
CA ARG A 313 -10.62 -35.71 9.23
C ARG A 313 -9.38 -36.19 10.00
N ASP A 314 -9.08 -35.56 11.14
CA ASP A 314 -7.95 -35.92 12.00
C ASP A 314 -8.32 -37.06 12.97
N VAL A 315 -9.59 -37.48 12.94
CA VAL A 315 -10.12 -38.60 13.69
C VAL A 315 -10.07 -39.84 12.81
N LYS A 316 -9.22 -40.81 13.16
CA LYS A 316 -9.33 -42.16 12.61
C LYS A 316 -10.47 -42.88 13.31
N PHE A 317 -11.57 -43.11 12.60
CA PHE A 317 -12.60 -44.02 13.07
C PHE A 317 -12.07 -45.46 12.96
N PHE A 318 -11.97 -46.14 14.08
CA PHE A 318 -11.73 -47.59 14.11
C PHE A 318 -13.10 -48.24 14.03
N GLU A 319 -13.58 -48.58 12.82
CA GLU A 319 -14.89 -49.21 12.66
C GLU A 319 -14.93 -50.69 13.11
N ASP A 320 -13.83 -51.27 13.59
CA ASP A 320 -13.75 -52.70 13.92
C ASP A 320 -13.31 -53.03 15.36
N GLU A 321 -13.21 -52.05 16.27
CA GLU A 321 -13.03 -52.32 17.71
C GLU A 321 -14.26 -51.85 18.50
N PHE A 322 -15.35 -52.60 18.38
CA PHE A 322 -16.39 -52.55 19.39
C PHE A 322 -15.86 -53.23 20.66
N LEU A 323 -15.58 -52.43 21.70
CA LEU A 323 -15.65 -52.94 23.07
C LEU A 323 -17.08 -53.45 23.27
N ILE A 324 -17.29 -54.75 23.15
CA ILE A 324 -18.53 -55.41 23.55
C ILE A 324 -18.63 -55.20 25.06
N ILE A 325 -19.33 -54.13 25.46
CA ILE A 325 -19.79 -53.97 26.82
C ILE A 325 -20.85 -55.07 27.02
N ASP A 326 -20.60 -55.99 27.94
CA ASP A 326 -21.61 -56.98 28.33
C ASP A 326 -22.81 -56.22 28.92
N MET A 327 -23.92 -56.21 28.17
CA MET A 327 -25.17 -55.53 28.55
C MET A 327 -25.73 -56.06 29.89
N LYS A 328 -25.27 -57.23 30.38
CA LYS A 328 -25.64 -57.73 31.72
C LYS A 328 -25.00 -56.94 32.86
N GLU A 329 -23.91 -56.21 32.62
CA GLU A 329 -23.27 -55.38 33.64
C GLU A 329 -23.91 -54.00 33.74
N VAL A 330 -24.47 -53.49 32.63
CA VAL A 330 -25.21 -52.20 32.60
C VAL A 330 -26.57 -52.31 33.28
N GLU A 331 -27.29 -53.43 33.13
CA GLU A 331 -28.58 -53.65 33.81
C GLU A 331 -28.44 -53.78 35.34
N ARG A 332 -27.26 -54.12 35.86
CA ARG A 332 -26.97 -54.11 37.31
C ARG A 332 -26.80 -52.71 37.89
N VAL A 333 -26.39 -51.74 37.08
CA VAL A 333 -26.07 -50.37 37.52
C VAL A 333 -27.26 -49.43 37.34
N VAL A 334 -28.12 -49.67 36.35
CA VAL A 334 -29.25 -48.75 36.01
C VAL A 334 -30.59 -49.17 36.64
N GLY A 335 -30.67 -50.35 37.27
CA GLY A 335 -31.89 -50.88 37.90
C GLY A 335 -32.36 -50.18 39.20
N ASN A 336 -31.77 -49.07 39.62
CA ASN A 336 -32.22 -48.33 40.81
C ASN A 336 -32.11 -46.82 40.56
N ASN A 337 -33.18 -46.23 40.01
CA ASN A 337 -33.82 -45.00 40.48
C ASN A 337 -34.73 -44.45 39.37
N GLY A 338 -36.04 -44.68 39.52
CA GLY A 338 -37.07 -43.99 38.74
C GLY A 338 -37.25 -42.55 39.23
N GLY A 339 -37.62 -41.65 38.32
CA GLY A 339 -38.01 -40.28 38.64
C GLY A 339 -38.16 -39.37 37.42
N GLU A 340 -39.39 -39.31 36.91
CA GLU A 340 -40.09 -38.16 36.27
C GLU A 340 -39.68 -37.66 34.87
N GLU A 341 -40.64 -37.80 33.94
CA GLU A 341 -40.74 -37.13 32.64
C GLU A 341 -41.29 -35.70 32.80
N GLU A 342 -40.75 -34.73 32.07
CA GLU A 342 -41.50 -33.54 31.64
C GLU A 342 -41.20 -33.18 30.18
N SER A 343 -42.27 -32.98 29.42
CA SER A 343 -42.34 -32.78 27.97
C SER A 343 -42.39 -31.31 27.57
N VAL A 344 -41.74 -30.90 26.46
CA VAL A 344 -42.21 -29.75 25.64
C VAL A 344 -41.90 -29.95 24.15
N GLN A 345 -42.95 -29.82 23.32
CA GLN A 345 -42.97 -29.87 21.85
C GLN A 345 -42.55 -28.53 21.20
N ALA A 346 -42.08 -28.57 19.95
CA ALA A 346 -42.03 -27.43 19.04
C ALA A 346 -42.48 -27.80 17.62
N SER A 347 -43.35 -26.99 17.04
CA SER A 347 -44.00 -27.12 15.72
C SER A 347 -43.44 -26.09 14.72
N LEU A 348 -43.46 -26.43 13.42
CA LEU A 348 -42.99 -25.66 12.26
C LEU A 348 -44.16 -25.14 11.42
N GLU A 349 -44.10 -23.88 10.97
CA GLU A 349 -44.81 -23.23 9.84
C GLU A 349 -43.85 -22.11 9.32
N GLY A 350 -43.61 -21.76 8.05
CA GLY A 350 -44.24 -21.97 6.75
C GLY A 350 -44.87 -20.66 6.24
N ASP A 351 -44.31 -19.96 5.22
CA ASP A 351 -45.12 -19.16 4.27
C ASP A 351 -44.42 -18.50 3.04
N ASN A 352 -45.25 -18.22 2.02
CA ASN A 352 -45.03 -17.88 0.60
C ASN A 352 -44.92 -16.36 0.23
N ALA A 353 -44.49 -16.09 -1.02
CA ALA A 353 -44.27 -14.79 -1.74
C ALA A 353 -45.56 -13.98 -2.10
N PRO A 354 -45.57 -12.77 -2.78
CA PRO A 354 -44.98 -12.46 -4.13
C PRO A 354 -44.59 -10.97 -4.49
N HIS A 355 -44.13 -10.75 -5.74
CA HIS A 355 -43.70 -9.50 -6.47
C HIS A 355 -44.77 -8.41 -6.75
N PRO A 356 -44.39 -7.19 -7.24
CA PRO A 356 -44.79 -6.78 -8.62
C PRO A 356 -43.91 -5.75 -9.42
N THR A 357 -43.91 -5.92 -10.77
CA THR A 357 -44.03 -4.99 -11.96
C THR A 357 -43.17 -3.75 -12.29
N ALA A 358 -43.05 -3.46 -13.60
CA ALA A 358 -42.22 -2.44 -14.28
C ALA A 358 -42.99 -1.38 -15.15
N GLY A 359 -42.35 -0.21 -15.39
CA GLY A 359 -42.51 0.73 -16.54
C GLY A 359 -43.27 2.06 -16.30
N PRO A 360 -43.13 3.15 -17.13
CA PRO A 360 -42.29 3.38 -18.34
C PRO A 360 -41.54 4.77 -18.41
N ALA A 361 -41.02 5.12 -19.60
CA ALA A 361 -39.95 6.09 -19.96
C ALA A 361 -40.36 7.55 -20.37
N ALA A 362 -39.35 8.47 -20.39
CA ALA A 362 -38.94 9.37 -21.51
C ALA A 362 -38.50 10.82 -21.12
N GLY A 363 -37.43 11.34 -21.74
CA GLY A 363 -37.23 12.76 -22.05
C GLY A 363 -35.84 13.39 -21.71
N PRO A 364 -35.23 14.26 -22.56
CA PRO A 364 -33.75 14.41 -22.69
C PRO A 364 -33.17 15.78 -22.26
N ILE A 365 -31.85 15.99 -22.53
CA ILE A 365 -31.05 17.27 -22.58
C ILE A 365 -30.05 17.40 -21.38
N ALA A 366 -28.74 17.72 -21.47
CA ALA A 366 -27.90 18.41 -22.45
C ALA A 366 -26.43 17.90 -22.45
N GLN A 367 -25.71 18.13 -23.55
CA GLN A 367 -24.24 18.01 -23.67
C GLN A 367 -23.50 19.25 -23.10
N PRO A 368 -22.25 19.10 -22.62
CA PRO A 368 -21.44 20.23 -22.16
C PRO A 368 -20.77 20.98 -23.32
N ARG A 369 -20.75 22.32 -23.20
CA ARG A 369 -20.09 23.25 -24.13
C ARG A 369 -18.56 23.22 -23.96
N GLN A 370 -17.83 23.11 -25.07
CA GLN A 370 -16.40 23.44 -25.18
C GLN A 370 -16.17 24.95 -25.11
N PRO A 371 -15.05 25.43 -24.56
CA PRO A 371 -14.48 26.72 -24.92
C PRO A 371 -13.41 26.59 -26.01
N ALA A 372 -13.48 27.57 -26.91
CA ALA A 372 -12.67 27.87 -28.08
C ALA A 372 -11.15 27.67 -27.95
N GLN A 373 -10.57 27.18 -29.05
CA GLN A 373 -9.18 27.35 -29.44
C GLN A 373 -8.90 28.84 -29.73
N GLU A 374 -7.85 29.39 -29.13
CA GLU A 374 -7.23 30.62 -29.59
C GLU A 374 -5.88 30.27 -30.24
N GLN A 375 -5.78 30.57 -31.53
CA GLN A 375 -4.56 30.42 -32.33
C GLN A 375 -3.71 31.70 -32.27
N ALA A 376 -2.41 31.46 -32.26
CA ALA A 376 -1.32 32.28 -32.81
C ALA A 376 -0.88 33.54 -32.05
N THR A 377 0.39 33.56 -31.66
CA THR A 377 1.42 34.16 -32.54
C THR A 377 2.83 33.79 -32.08
N HIS A 378 3.56 33.10 -32.97
CA HIS A 378 5.01 32.98 -32.91
C HIS A 378 5.66 34.34 -33.21
N ARG A 379 6.57 34.80 -32.34
CA ARG A 379 7.66 35.69 -32.74
C ARG A 379 8.99 35.08 -32.32
N GLN A 380 9.79 34.75 -33.34
CA GLN A 380 11.21 34.48 -33.23
C GLN A 380 12.00 35.79 -33.10
N ALA A 381 12.92 35.81 -32.15
CA ALA A 381 14.21 36.50 -32.17
C ALA A 381 15.05 35.73 -31.12
N GLY A 382 16.25 35.22 -31.36
CA GLY A 382 17.33 35.71 -32.20
C GLY A 382 18.55 35.91 -31.30
N SER A 383 19.37 34.87 -31.18
CA SER A 383 20.81 34.81 -30.84
C SER A 383 21.38 35.68 -29.69
N SER A 384 22.15 35.05 -28.78
CA SER A 384 23.63 35.08 -28.87
C SER A 384 24.29 34.34 -27.71
N ALA A 385 25.30 33.55 -28.05
CA ALA A 385 26.18 32.80 -27.17
C ALA A 385 27.14 33.71 -26.36
N GLY A 386 27.59 33.21 -25.20
CA GLY A 386 28.64 33.87 -24.42
C GLY A 386 28.97 33.19 -23.08
N THR A 387 29.72 32.09 -23.13
CA THR A 387 30.67 31.66 -22.05
C THR A 387 32.06 31.69 -22.69
N PRO A 388 33.20 31.87 -21.99
CA PRO A 388 33.56 31.17 -20.75
C PRO A 388 34.46 31.93 -19.73
N ARG A 389 34.68 31.32 -18.56
CA ARG A 389 35.94 31.21 -17.75
C ARG A 389 35.57 30.95 -16.28
N GLN A 390 35.73 29.75 -15.74
CA GLN A 390 36.96 29.16 -15.16
C GLN A 390 37.78 30.12 -14.28
N HIS A 391 37.70 29.92 -12.97
CA HIS A 391 38.84 30.00 -12.06
C HIS A 391 38.56 29.18 -10.79
N SER A 392 39.29 28.07 -10.64
CA SER A 392 39.63 27.50 -9.33
C SER A 392 40.85 28.22 -8.76
N PRO A 393 41.07 28.15 -7.44
CA PRO A 393 42.39 27.80 -6.99
C PRO A 393 42.41 26.63 -5.99
N ASP A 394 43.57 26.02 -6.03
CA ASP A 394 44.00 24.76 -5.44
C ASP A 394 44.41 24.90 -3.95
N ARG A 395 44.41 23.75 -3.26
CA ARG A 395 45.43 23.25 -2.31
C ARG A 395 45.29 23.36 -0.76
N ARG A 396 45.43 22.14 -0.19
CA ARG A 396 46.01 21.69 1.11
C ARG A 396 45.08 21.77 2.33
N GLY A 397 44.93 20.76 3.20
CA GLY A 397 45.56 19.44 3.37
C GLY A 397 45.35 18.94 4.82
N ALA A 398 45.35 17.61 5.02
CA ALA A 398 45.31 16.85 6.30
C ALA A 398 43.97 16.92 7.09
N THR A 399 43.42 15.86 7.70
CA THR A 399 44.06 14.78 8.45
C THR A 399 43.09 13.58 8.58
N GLU A 400 43.64 12.36 8.56
CA GLU A 400 42.99 11.09 8.91
C GLU A 400 42.42 11.08 10.35
N LEU A 401 41.33 10.34 10.57
CA LEU A 401 41.03 9.71 11.86
C LEU A 401 40.09 8.51 11.64
N ALA A 402 40.67 7.32 11.74
CA ALA A 402 39.97 6.06 11.93
C ALA A 402 39.47 5.96 13.37
N ILE A 403 38.26 5.42 13.57
CA ILE A 403 37.80 4.91 14.87
C ILE A 403 37.18 3.54 14.65
N GLU A 404 37.83 2.58 15.31
CA GLU A 404 37.54 1.16 15.43
C GLU A 404 36.52 0.94 16.56
N GLN A 405 35.68 -0.09 16.39
CA GLN A 405 34.67 -0.52 17.34
C GLN A 405 35.25 -1.05 18.65
N ARG A 406 34.48 -0.92 19.73
CA ARG A 406 34.43 -1.86 20.85
C ARG A 406 32.99 -2.25 21.13
#